data_AF-A0A6I7Q613-F1
#
_entry.id   AF-A0A6I7Q613-F1
#
_cell.length_a   1.000
_cell.length_b   1.000
_cell.length_c   1.000
_cell.angle_alpha   90.00
_cell.angle_beta   90.00
_cell.angle_gamma   90.00
#
_symmetry.space_group_name_H-M   'P 1'
#
loop_
_entity.id
_entity.type
_entity.pdbx_description
1 polymer ?
#
loop_
_entity_poly.entity_id
_entity_poly.type
_entity_poly.pdbx_seq_one_letter_code
_entity_poly.pdbx_strand_id
1 'polypeptide(L)'
;MLGIPAAALEDPVAALHPRANLMRGAALIEQAHTRYRRDALRALGAYRHSSARQARALGAAIEALAQRLEASDSQAPVRRIAGRANAQALLGCVPSARREVAAVIVATAKRYGVEPAFALAIARRESAFNQAALSPKQARGVMQLIPATAKRYGVDAHDLHQNIDGGVRYLRDLLAMFEGDLRLVAAGYNAGEGAVRRFGHQVPPYRETQTYVPLVLQAREAFLQCQSL
;
A
#
# COMPACT_ATOMS: atom_id res chain seq x y z
N MET A 1 13.79 -31.16 11.79
CA MET A 1 13.65 -30.06 12.76
C MET A 1 14.93 -29.24 12.73
N LEU A 2 14.98 -28.18 11.91
CA LEU A 2 16.05 -27.17 11.76
C LEU A 2 15.37 -26.01 11.01
N GLY A 3 15.14 -24.80 11.53
CA GLY A 3 16.01 -23.95 12.32
C GLY A 3 16.30 -22.69 11.48
N ILE A 4 15.26 -21.95 11.09
CA ILE A 4 15.44 -20.59 10.55
C ILE A 4 16.04 -19.76 11.70
N PRO A 5 17.15 -19.03 11.54
CA PRO A 5 17.62 -18.15 12.59
C PRO A 5 16.51 -17.16 12.92
N ALA A 6 16.00 -17.26 14.16
CA ALA A 6 14.86 -16.52 14.67
C ALA A 6 15.07 -15.00 14.77
N ALA A 7 16.22 -14.48 14.36
CA ALA A 7 16.56 -13.06 14.46
C ALA A 7 16.04 -12.19 13.29
N ALA A 8 15.41 -12.75 12.25
CA ALA A 8 15.06 -12.00 11.04
C ALA A 8 13.59 -11.52 10.96
N LEU A 9 12.79 -11.73 12.02
CA LEU A 9 11.36 -11.38 12.03
C LEU A 9 10.99 -10.25 13.01
N GLU A 10 11.94 -9.66 13.74
CA GLU A 10 11.59 -8.78 14.87
C GLU A 10 11.68 -7.27 14.61
N ASP A 11 12.19 -6.82 13.46
CA ASP A 11 12.24 -5.38 13.14
C ASP A 11 11.38 -5.00 11.91
N PRO A 12 10.19 -4.41 12.13
CA PRO A 12 9.34 -3.92 11.05
C PRO A 12 9.96 -2.73 10.27
N VAL A 13 10.96 -2.04 10.82
CA VAL A 13 11.71 -0.97 10.12
C VAL A 13 12.71 -1.57 9.14
N ALA A 14 13.39 -2.66 9.51
CA ALA A 14 14.25 -3.40 8.59
C ALA A 14 13.48 -3.97 7.39
N ALA A 15 12.18 -4.28 7.54
CA ALA A 15 11.29 -4.68 6.44
C ALA A 15 10.93 -3.55 5.47
N LEU A 16 11.26 -2.30 5.79
CA LEU A 16 11.05 -1.13 4.92
C LEU A 16 12.34 -0.64 4.27
N HIS A 17 13.50 -1.19 4.65
CA HIS A 17 14.79 -0.79 4.08
C HIS A 17 14.97 -1.41 2.68
N PRO A 18 15.02 -0.61 1.59
CA PRO A 18 15.00 -1.13 0.22
C PRO A 18 16.12 -2.15 -0.06
N ARG A 19 17.32 -1.88 0.45
CA ARG A 19 18.46 -2.80 0.37
C ARG A 19 18.21 -4.14 1.08
N ALA A 20 17.73 -4.12 2.32
CA ALA A 20 17.52 -5.35 3.09
C ALA A 20 16.43 -6.23 2.45
N ASN A 21 15.45 -5.61 1.79
CA ASN A 21 14.43 -6.33 1.02
C ASN A 21 14.98 -6.93 -0.27
N LEU A 22 15.81 -6.19 -1.01
CA LEU A 22 16.47 -6.71 -2.22
C LEU A 22 17.41 -7.88 -1.90
N MET A 23 18.21 -7.77 -0.84
CA MET A 23 19.12 -8.85 -0.40
C MET A 23 18.35 -10.10 0.04
N ARG A 24 17.24 -9.94 0.77
CA ARG A 24 16.35 -11.06 1.13
C ARG A 24 15.72 -11.71 -0.11
N GLY A 25 15.29 -10.90 -1.08
CA GLY A 25 14.76 -11.40 -2.36
C GLY A 25 15.79 -12.20 -3.16
N ALA A 26 17.03 -11.71 -3.25
CA ALA A 26 18.13 -12.42 -3.92
C ALA A 26 18.45 -13.77 -3.26
N ALA A 27 18.56 -13.80 -1.93
CA ALA A 27 18.80 -15.03 -1.17
C ALA A 27 17.66 -16.05 -1.34
N LEU A 28 16.40 -15.59 -1.37
CA LEU A 28 15.24 -16.47 -1.60
C LEU A 28 15.25 -17.07 -3.02
N ILE A 29 15.65 -16.30 -4.03
CA ILE A 29 15.77 -16.79 -5.42
C ILE A 29 16.84 -17.89 -5.52
N GLU A 30 17.98 -17.71 -4.87
CA GLU A 30 19.08 -18.69 -4.88
C GLU A 30 18.74 -19.96 -4.09
N GLN A 31 18.09 -19.82 -2.93
CA GLN A 31 17.60 -20.95 -2.12
C GLN A 31 16.45 -21.70 -2.82
N ALA A 32 15.56 -20.99 -3.51
CA ALA A 32 14.47 -21.58 -4.30
C ALA A 32 15.02 -22.53 -5.37
N HIS A 33 16.11 -22.12 -6.04
CA HIS A 33 16.74 -22.89 -7.11
C HIS A 33 17.47 -24.14 -6.61
N THR A 34 18.11 -24.08 -5.44
CA THR A 34 18.87 -25.22 -4.88
C THR A 34 17.98 -26.25 -4.18
N ARG A 35 16.88 -25.83 -3.56
CA ARG A 35 16.07 -26.68 -2.67
C ARG A 35 14.74 -27.16 -3.26
N TYR A 36 14.13 -26.41 -4.19
CA TYR A 36 12.76 -26.68 -4.68
C TYR A 36 12.69 -27.16 -6.14
N ARG A 37 13.73 -27.87 -6.61
CA ARG A 37 13.83 -28.39 -8.00
C ARG A 37 12.60 -29.20 -8.45
N ARG A 38 11.77 -29.71 -7.54
CA ARG A 38 10.51 -30.43 -7.84
C ARG A 38 9.22 -29.60 -7.68
N ASP A 39 9.22 -28.53 -6.88
CA ASP A 39 7.99 -27.78 -6.52
C ASP A 39 7.92 -26.35 -7.10
N ALA A 40 9.02 -25.82 -7.64
CA ALA A 40 9.05 -24.51 -8.31
C ALA A 40 8.09 -24.40 -9.51
N LEU A 41 7.59 -25.52 -10.02
CA LEU A 41 6.60 -25.60 -11.10
C LEU A 41 5.21 -25.06 -10.74
N ARG A 42 4.89 -24.81 -9.46
CA ARG A 42 3.57 -24.28 -9.06
C ARG A 42 3.52 -22.80 -8.68
N ALA A 43 4.64 -22.15 -8.36
CA ALA A 43 4.59 -20.83 -7.71
C ALA A 43 4.82 -19.62 -8.62
N LEU A 44 5.56 -19.72 -9.74
CA LEU A 44 5.87 -18.53 -10.56
C LEU A 44 6.01 -18.93 -12.03
N GLY A 45 4.90 -18.92 -12.77
CA GLY A 45 4.77 -19.41 -14.16
C GLY A 45 5.74 -18.85 -15.23
N ALA A 46 6.70 -17.99 -14.87
CA ALA A 46 7.76 -17.50 -15.73
C ALA A 46 9.15 -18.13 -15.48
N TYR A 47 9.37 -18.86 -14.37
CA TYR A 47 10.70 -19.41 -14.02
C TYR A 47 11.08 -20.70 -14.76
N ARG A 48 10.22 -21.19 -15.65
CA ARG A 48 10.30 -22.53 -16.24
C ARG A 48 11.46 -22.74 -17.22
N HIS A 49 12.19 -21.69 -17.58
CA HIS A 49 13.23 -21.72 -18.62
C HIS A 49 14.58 -21.15 -18.17
N SER A 50 14.72 -20.69 -16.91
CA SER A 50 15.97 -20.10 -16.45
C SER A 50 16.94 -21.17 -15.92
N SER A 51 18.14 -21.24 -16.50
CA SER A 51 19.21 -22.10 -16.02
C SER A 51 19.77 -21.63 -14.68
N ALA A 52 20.41 -22.54 -13.93
CA ALA A 52 21.12 -22.23 -12.68
C ALA A 52 22.13 -21.08 -12.80
N ARG A 53 22.65 -20.86 -14.01
CA ARG A 53 23.58 -19.77 -14.33
C ARG A 53 22.85 -18.44 -14.45
N GLN A 54 21.67 -18.42 -15.09
CA GLN A 54 20.83 -17.23 -15.22
C GLN A 54 20.23 -16.79 -13.88
N ALA A 55 19.81 -17.73 -13.04
CA ALA A 55 19.33 -17.42 -11.69
C ALA A 55 20.44 -16.79 -10.82
N ARG A 56 21.66 -17.34 -10.85
CA ARG A 56 22.83 -16.76 -10.17
C ARG A 56 23.22 -15.39 -10.72
N ALA A 57 23.19 -15.23 -12.04
CA ALA A 57 23.48 -13.94 -12.67
C ALA A 57 22.45 -12.86 -12.28
N LEU A 58 21.16 -13.23 -12.17
CA LEU A 58 20.12 -12.32 -11.71
C LEU A 58 20.29 -11.97 -10.22
N GLY A 59 20.58 -12.95 -9.36
CA GLY A 59 20.89 -12.71 -7.94
C GLY A 59 22.07 -11.74 -7.78
N ALA A 60 23.18 -12.00 -8.46
CA ALA A 60 24.37 -11.12 -8.45
C ALA A 60 24.08 -9.71 -9.01
N ALA A 61 23.24 -9.59 -10.05
CA ALA A 61 22.85 -8.29 -10.59
C ALA A 61 22.00 -7.47 -9.59
N ILE A 62 21.11 -8.14 -8.85
CA ILE A 62 20.30 -7.51 -7.80
C ILE A 62 21.19 -7.07 -6.63
N GLU A 63 22.16 -7.90 -6.23
CA GLU A 63 23.14 -7.54 -5.18
C GLU A 63 24.01 -6.35 -5.59
N ALA A 64 24.51 -6.34 -6.83
CA ALA A 64 25.30 -5.23 -7.36
C ALA A 64 24.49 -3.92 -7.44
N LEU A 65 23.20 -4.00 -7.78
CA LEU A 65 22.29 -2.85 -7.73
C LEU A 65 22.11 -2.35 -6.29
N ALA A 66 21.94 -3.27 -5.33
CA ALA A 66 21.78 -2.95 -3.92
C ALA A 66 23.04 -2.31 -3.29
N GLN A 67 24.23 -2.65 -3.80
CA GLN A 67 25.51 -2.02 -3.40
C GLN A 67 25.69 -0.62 -4.02
N ARG A 68 25.27 -0.42 -5.28
CA ARG A 68 25.31 0.90 -5.93
C ARG A 68 24.36 1.89 -5.29
N LEU A 69 23.23 1.43 -4.77
CA LEU A 69 22.29 2.26 -4.01
C LEU A 69 22.94 2.82 -2.73
N GLU A 70 23.82 2.09 -2.04
CA GLU A 70 24.58 2.62 -0.88
C GLU A 70 25.67 3.61 -1.27
N ALA A 71 26.38 3.35 -2.38
CA ALA A 71 27.44 4.23 -2.85
C ALA A 71 26.89 5.60 -3.30
N SER A 72 25.66 5.62 -3.83
CA SER A 72 24.96 6.85 -4.19
C SER A 72 24.42 7.64 -2.99
N ASP A 73 24.31 7.02 -1.80
CA ASP A 73 23.77 7.63 -0.59
C ASP A 73 24.84 8.39 0.23
N SER A 74 26.13 8.19 -0.09
CA SER A 74 27.24 8.68 0.74
C SER A 74 27.78 10.06 0.35
N GLN A 75 27.31 10.71 -0.72
CA GLN A 75 27.85 12.02 -1.17
C GLN A 75 26.83 13.03 -1.72
N ALA A 76 25.53 12.76 -1.69
CA ALA A 76 24.54 13.79 -1.98
C ALA A 76 24.13 14.49 -0.68
N PRO A 77 24.05 15.84 -0.62
CA PRO A 77 23.41 16.49 0.50
C PRO A 77 21.99 15.96 0.53
N VAL A 78 21.67 15.16 1.55
CA VAL A 78 20.34 14.62 1.79
C VAL A 78 19.39 15.80 1.79
N ARG A 79 18.74 15.98 0.65
CA ARG A 79 17.79 17.02 0.37
C ARG A 79 16.73 16.84 1.44
N ARG A 80 16.72 17.76 2.40
CA ARG A 80 15.79 17.92 3.53
C ARG A 80 14.34 18.15 3.08
N ILE A 81 13.90 17.48 2.03
CA ILE A 81 12.59 17.63 1.41
C ILE A 81 12.13 16.23 0.96
N ALA A 82 11.92 15.37 1.95
CA ALA A 82 11.17 14.12 1.79
C ALA A 82 10.33 13.91 3.06
N GLY A 83 9.24 14.67 3.14
CA GLY A 83 7.98 14.25 3.76
C GLY A 83 8.05 13.59 5.13
N ARG A 84 8.49 14.31 6.16
CA ARG A 84 7.66 14.31 7.37
C ARG A 84 6.33 14.95 6.96
N ALA A 85 5.40 14.15 6.47
CA ALA A 85 3.98 14.45 6.64
C ALA A 85 3.84 14.72 8.14
N ASN A 86 3.80 16.00 8.51
CA ASN A 86 3.69 16.39 9.90
C ASN A 86 2.30 15.91 10.31
N ALA A 87 2.24 14.71 10.90
CA ALA A 87 0.97 14.04 11.18
C ALA A 87 0.07 14.97 11.98
N GLN A 88 0.68 15.76 12.85
CA GLN A 88 0.04 16.81 13.63
C GLN A 88 -0.61 17.91 12.78
N ALA A 89 0.03 18.35 11.69
CA ALA A 89 -0.56 19.32 10.77
C ALA A 89 -1.77 18.72 10.03
N LEU A 90 -1.65 17.50 9.50
CA LEU A 90 -2.77 16.80 8.85
C LEU A 90 -3.97 16.61 9.79
N LEU A 91 -3.72 16.28 11.06
CA LEU A 91 -4.77 16.15 12.07
C LEU A 91 -5.40 17.50 12.43
N GLY A 92 -4.66 18.61 12.33
CA GLY A 92 -5.17 19.96 12.48
C GLY A 92 -6.32 20.28 11.53
N CYS A 93 -6.27 19.73 10.31
CA CYS A 93 -7.24 19.90 9.22
C CYS A 93 -8.51 19.07 9.40
N VAL A 94 -8.52 18.15 10.36
CA VAL A 94 -9.65 17.28 10.66
C VAL A 94 -10.43 17.87 11.85
N PRO A 95 -11.78 17.89 11.81
CA PRO A 95 -12.59 18.31 12.96
C PRO A 95 -12.14 17.60 14.23
N SER A 96 -12.04 18.33 15.35
CA SER A 96 -11.52 17.80 16.63
C SER A 96 -12.15 16.46 17.02
N ALA A 97 -13.47 16.35 16.89
CA ALA A 97 -14.24 15.14 17.19
C ALA A 97 -13.88 13.91 16.34
N ARG A 98 -13.10 14.06 15.26
CA ARG A 98 -12.67 12.98 14.35
C ARG A 98 -11.15 12.77 14.33
N ARG A 99 -10.38 13.54 15.11
CA ARG A 99 -8.91 13.49 15.06
C ARG A 99 -8.33 12.15 15.52
N GLU A 100 -8.96 11.47 16.48
CA GLU A 100 -8.49 10.14 16.92
C GLU A 100 -8.59 9.11 15.79
N VAL A 101 -9.73 9.06 15.09
CA VAL A 101 -9.91 8.20 13.91
C VAL A 101 -8.91 8.57 12.81
N ALA A 102 -8.72 9.87 12.54
CA ALA A 102 -7.75 10.33 11.56
C ALA A 102 -6.30 9.97 11.94
N ALA A 103 -5.96 9.96 13.23
CA ALA A 103 -4.63 9.57 13.70
C ALA A 103 -4.36 8.09 13.41
N VAL A 104 -5.37 7.22 13.61
CA VAL A 104 -5.29 5.80 13.24
C VAL A 104 -5.09 5.66 11.73
N ILE A 105 -5.83 6.41 10.90
CA ILE A 105 -5.65 6.40 9.44
C ILE A 105 -4.22 6.81 9.06
N VAL A 106 -3.72 7.91 9.61
CA VAL A 106 -2.37 8.42 9.30
C VAL A 106 -1.29 7.42 9.70
N ALA A 107 -1.40 6.82 10.88
CA ALA A 107 -0.46 5.81 11.36
C ALA A 107 -0.47 4.56 10.46
N THR A 108 -1.66 4.05 10.13
CA THR A 108 -1.83 2.87 9.28
C THR A 108 -1.37 3.14 7.85
N ALA A 109 -1.66 4.31 7.29
CA ALA A 109 -1.19 4.72 5.96
C ALA A 109 0.35 4.73 5.90
N LYS A 110 1.00 5.33 6.90
CA LYS A 110 2.47 5.31 7.02
C LYS A 110 3.01 3.89 7.11
N ARG A 111 2.40 3.02 7.92
CA ARG A 111 2.80 1.61 8.08
C ARG A 111 2.79 0.85 6.76
N TYR A 112 1.83 1.12 5.87
CA TYR A 112 1.67 0.42 4.59
C TYR A 112 2.22 1.17 3.38
N GLY A 113 2.92 2.30 3.58
CA GLY A 113 3.50 3.09 2.49
C GLY A 113 2.45 3.80 1.62
N VAL A 114 1.26 4.07 2.15
CA VAL A 114 0.21 4.85 1.50
C VAL A 114 0.34 6.31 1.94
N GLU A 115 0.20 7.26 1.01
CA GLU A 115 0.25 8.68 1.34
C GLU A 115 -0.88 9.05 2.33
N PRO A 116 -0.56 9.59 3.53
CA PRO A 116 -1.57 9.86 4.55
C PRO A 116 -2.67 10.83 4.10
N ALA A 117 -2.33 11.86 3.31
CA ALA A 117 -3.31 12.82 2.79
C ALA A 117 -4.33 12.14 1.86
N PHE A 118 -3.89 11.21 1.00
CA PHE A 118 -4.78 10.43 0.16
C PHE A 118 -5.65 9.44 0.96
N ALA A 119 -5.10 8.75 1.95
CA ALA A 119 -5.88 7.85 2.82
C ALA A 119 -6.96 8.62 3.61
N LEU A 120 -6.62 9.81 4.13
CA LEU A 120 -7.60 10.71 4.77
C LEU A 120 -8.66 11.21 3.79
N ALA A 121 -8.29 11.50 2.54
CA ALA A 121 -9.24 11.92 1.51
C ALA A 121 -10.26 10.83 1.17
N ILE A 122 -9.81 9.57 1.06
CA ILE A 122 -10.68 8.40 0.89
C ILE A 122 -11.63 8.29 2.09
N ALA A 123 -11.11 8.22 3.33
CA ALA A 123 -11.94 8.10 4.53
C ALA A 123 -12.94 9.26 4.71
N ARG A 124 -12.53 10.49 4.35
CA ARG A 124 -13.41 11.66 4.35
C ARG A 124 -14.57 11.47 3.38
N ARG A 125 -14.30 10.95 2.18
CA ARG A 125 -15.34 10.74 1.16
C ARG A 125 -16.26 9.56 1.48
N GLU A 126 -15.71 8.49 2.06
CA GLU A 126 -16.45 7.28 2.39
C GLU A 126 -17.44 7.50 3.55
N SER A 127 -17.01 8.13 4.63
CA SER A 127 -17.81 8.18 5.86
C SER A 127 -17.74 9.50 6.62
N ALA A 128 -16.94 10.47 6.14
CA ALA A 128 -16.52 11.62 6.95
C ALA A 128 -15.94 11.20 8.31
N PHE A 129 -15.14 10.12 8.31
CA PHE A 129 -14.50 9.53 9.49
C PHE A 129 -15.49 8.91 10.50
N ASN A 130 -16.69 8.53 10.07
CA ASN A 130 -17.70 7.95 10.93
C ASN A 130 -17.58 6.42 10.99
N GLN A 131 -17.15 5.89 12.14
CA GLN A 131 -17.08 4.43 12.38
C GLN A 131 -18.46 3.74 12.33
N ALA A 132 -19.54 4.45 12.68
CA ALA A 132 -20.89 3.88 12.66
C ALA A 132 -21.54 3.88 11.26
N ALA A 133 -20.83 4.34 10.22
CA ALA A 133 -21.40 4.46 8.88
C ALA A 133 -21.77 3.09 8.28
N LEU A 134 -22.98 3.02 7.73
CA LEU A 134 -23.51 1.86 7.00
C LEU A 134 -24.21 2.35 5.73
N SER A 135 -23.78 1.85 4.57
CA SER A 135 -24.42 2.18 3.30
C SER A 135 -25.50 1.16 2.90
N PRO A 136 -26.39 1.51 1.94
CA PRO A 136 -27.34 0.55 1.35
C PRO A 136 -26.66 -0.68 0.72
N LYS A 137 -25.42 -0.54 0.24
CA LYS A 137 -24.61 -1.64 -0.32
C LYS A 137 -23.92 -2.49 0.76
N GLN A 138 -24.30 -2.32 2.03
CA GLN A 138 -23.68 -2.94 3.20
C GLN A 138 -22.19 -2.61 3.39
N ALA A 139 -21.74 -1.47 2.87
CA ALA A 139 -20.41 -0.95 3.18
C ALA A 139 -20.38 -0.41 4.61
N ARG A 140 -19.33 -0.73 5.37
CA ARG A 140 -19.28 -0.49 6.83
C ARG A 140 -18.06 0.31 7.25
N GLY A 141 -18.24 1.13 8.28
CA GLY A 141 -17.15 1.79 8.99
C GLY A 141 -16.50 2.94 8.24
N VAL A 142 -15.37 3.37 8.77
CA VAL A 142 -14.62 4.56 8.35
C VAL A 142 -14.23 4.50 6.87
N MET A 143 -13.76 3.34 6.43
CA MET A 143 -13.27 3.08 5.09
C MET A 143 -14.33 2.44 4.17
N GLN A 144 -15.58 2.31 4.66
CA GLN A 144 -16.72 1.72 3.93
C GLN A 144 -16.38 0.40 3.22
N LEU A 145 -15.88 -0.57 3.98
CA LEU A 145 -15.60 -1.90 3.43
C LEU A 145 -16.91 -2.66 3.21
N ILE A 146 -17.14 -3.12 1.98
CA ILE A 146 -18.19 -4.11 1.69
C ILE A 146 -17.77 -5.49 2.23
N PRO A 147 -18.71 -6.43 2.47
CA PRO A 147 -18.40 -7.73 3.07
C PRO A 147 -17.34 -8.54 2.31
N ALA A 148 -17.37 -8.49 0.97
CA ALA A 148 -16.38 -9.17 0.14
C ALA A 148 -14.95 -8.65 0.37
N THR A 149 -14.79 -7.33 0.49
CA THR A 149 -13.49 -6.69 0.77
C THR A 149 -13.02 -7.01 2.19
N ALA A 150 -13.90 -6.92 3.19
CA ALA A 150 -13.57 -7.27 4.57
C ALA A 150 -13.08 -8.73 4.68
N LYS A 151 -13.79 -9.66 4.02
CA LYS A 151 -13.40 -11.07 3.94
C LYS A 151 -12.04 -11.25 3.27
N ARG A 152 -11.77 -10.55 2.16
CA ARG A 152 -10.49 -10.63 1.44
C ARG A 152 -9.30 -10.25 2.33
N TYR A 153 -9.45 -9.24 3.19
CA TYR A 153 -8.37 -8.80 4.07
C TYR A 153 -8.36 -9.46 5.45
N GLY A 154 -9.37 -10.30 5.75
CA GLY A 154 -9.48 -11.02 7.02
C GLY A 154 -9.78 -10.09 8.20
N VAL A 155 -10.61 -9.06 7.98
CA VAL A 155 -10.90 -8.01 8.96
C VAL A 155 -12.38 -7.98 9.32
N ASP A 156 -12.67 -7.64 10.58
CA ASP A 156 -14.00 -7.18 10.97
C ASP A 156 -14.19 -5.72 10.58
N ALA A 157 -15.18 -5.45 9.72
CA ALA A 157 -15.46 -4.09 9.25
C ALA A 157 -16.16 -3.20 10.30
N HIS A 158 -16.64 -3.76 11.41
CA HIS A 158 -17.23 -3.00 12.52
C HIS A 158 -16.17 -2.47 13.50
N ASP A 159 -15.05 -3.18 13.64
CA ASP A 159 -13.93 -2.74 14.45
C ASP A 159 -13.16 -1.61 13.76
N LEU A 160 -12.90 -0.53 14.50
CA LEU A 160 -12.27 0.68 13.96
C LEU A 160 -10.90 0.38 13.32
N HIS A 161 -10.06 -0.35 14.06
CA HIS A 161 -8.68 -0.58 13.67
C HIS A 161 -8.60 -1.54 12.49
N GLN A 162 -9.38 -2.63 12.54
CA GLN A 162 -9.47 -3.60 11.45
C GLN A 162 -10.10 -3.02 10.18
N ASN A 163 -11.12 -2.16 10.30
CA ASN A 163 -11.71 -1.46 9.17
C ASN A 163 -10.68 -0.56 8.45
N ILE A 164 -9.92 0.21 9.22
CA ILE A 164 -8.87 1.08 8.68
C ILE A 164 -7.72 0.24 8.09
N ASP A 165 -7.28 -0.82 8.78
CA ASP A 165 -6.25 -1.73 8.30
C ASP A 165 -6.61 -2.35 6.95
N GLY A 166 -7.81 -2.92 6.83
CA GLY A 166 -8.31 -3.52 5.59
C GLY A 166 -8.43 -2.50 4.45
N GLY A 167 -8.96 -1.31 4.74
CA GLY A 167 -9.08 -0.25 3.74
C GLY A 167 -7.74 0.27 3.24
N VAL A 168 -6.76 0.47 4.13
CA VAL A 168 -5.44 0.95 3.74
C VAL A 168 -4.64 -0.14 3.00
N ARG A 169 -4.74 -1.42 3.40
CA ARG A 169 -4.16 -2.53 2.64
C ARG A 169 -4.78 -2.63 1.24
N TYR A 170 -6.08 -2.37 1.11
CA TYR A 170 -6.72 -2.29 -0.19
C TYR A 170 -6.18 -1.15 -1.05
N LEU A 171 -6.04 0.06 -0.48
CA LEU A 171 -5.42 1.18 -1.19
C LEU A 171 -3.99 0.87 -1.66
N ARG A 172 -3.17 0.21 -0.84
CA ARG A 172 -1.83 -0.24 -1.23
C ARG A 172 -1.87 -1.20 -2.43
N ASP A 173 -2.77 -2.17 -2.41
CA ASP A 173 -2.90 -3.14 -3.51
C ASP A 173 -3.36 -2.46 -4.80
N LEU A 174 -4.25 -1.47 -4.71
CA LEU A 174 -4.68 -0.66 -5.85
C LEU A 174 -3.56 0.23 -6.38
N LEU A 175 -2.76 0.85 -5.50
CA LEU A 175 -1.58 1.64 -5.90
C LEU A 175 -0.59 0.79 -6.70
N ALA A 176 -0.33 -0.44 -6.25
CA ALA A 176 0.52 -1.37 -6.98
C ALA A 176 -0.10 -1.79 -8.32
N MET A 177 -1.41 -2.04 -8.35
CA MET A 177 -2.13 -2.47 -9.55
C MET A 177 -2.19 -1.40 -10.65
N PHE A 178 -2.30 -0.14 -10.25
CA PHE A 178 -2.46 0.99 -11.18
C PHE A 178 -1.23 1.90 -11.21
N GLU A 179 -0.06 1.36 -10.85
CA GLU A 179 1.25 2.02 -11.00
C GLU A 179 1.32 3.42 -10.36
N GLY A 180 0.59 3.60 -9.26
CA GLY A 180 0.52 4.88 -8.54
C GLY A 180 -0.43 5.92 -9.14
N ASP A 181 -1.18 5.62 -10.21
CA ASP A 181 -2.19 6.56 -10.75
C ASP A 181 -3.36 6.69 -9.75
N LEU A 182 -3.31 7.77 -8.97
CA LEU A 182 -4.30 8.07 -7.93
C LEU A 182 -5.73 8.20 -8.47
N ARG A 183 -5.93 8.56 -9.74
CA ARG A 183 -7.27 8.60 -10.35
C ARG A 183 -7.83 7.20 -10.47
N LEU A 184 -7.03 6.26 -10.96
CA LEU A 184 -7.43 4.86 -11.12
C LEU A 184 -7.53 4.13 -9.78
N VAL A 185 -6.68 4.48 -8.82
CA VAL A 185 -6.80 3.96 -7.44
C VAL A 185 -8.10 4.41 -6.80
N ALA A 186 -8.45 5.70 -6.85
CA ALA A 186 -9.72 6.19 -6.33
C ALA A 186 -10.92 5.55 -7.06
N ALA A 187 -10.82 5.38 -8.39
CA ALA A 187 -11.85 4.69 -9.16
C ALA A 187 -11.99 3.22 -8.77
N GLY A 188 -10.88 2.51 -8.56
CA GLY A 188 -10.86 1.11 -8.13
C GLY A 188 -11.39 0.93 -6.72
N TYR A 189 -11.14 1.88 -5.83
CA TYR A 189 -11.69 1.85 -4.47
C TYR A 189 -13.22 1.94 -4.49
N ASN A 190 -13.79 2.85 -5.28
CA ASN A 190 -15.24 3.07 -5.37
C ASN A 190 -15.97 2.03 -6.23
N ALA A 191 -15.44 1.71 -7.41
CA ALA A 191 -16.11 0.86 -8.41
C ALA A 191 -15.64 -0.60 -8.41
N GLY A 192 -14.57 -0.91 -7.66
CA GLY A 192 -13.83 -2.16 -7.76
C GLY A 192 -12.76 -2.11 -8.86
N GLU A 193 -11.61 -2.70 -8.59
CA GLU A 193 -10.49 -2.79 -9.52
C GLU A 193 -10.82 -3.54 -10.81
N GLY A 194 -11.73 -4.52 -10.72
CA GLY A 194 -12.22 -5.28 -11.88
C GLY A 194 -12.95 -4.40 -12.90
N ALA A 195 -13.68 -3.37 -12.44
CA ALA A 195 -14.33 -2.43 -13.32
C ALA A 195 -13.31 -1.58 -14.07
N VAL A 196 -12.34 -1.00 -13.36
CA VAL A 196 -11.26 -0.19 -13.97
C VAL A 196 -10.49 -1.00 -15.02
N ARG A 197 -10.16 -2.27 -14.72
CA ARG A 197 -9.50 -3.17 -15.68
C ARG A 197 -10.37 -3.46 -16.90
N ARG A 198 -11.66 -3.74 -16.71
CA ARG A 198 -12.61 -4.00 -17.80
C ARG A 198 -12.75 -2.80 -18.75
N PHE A 199 -12.64 -1.58 -18.23
CA PHE A 199 -12.67 -0.35 -19.03
C PHE A 199 -11.27 0.10 -19.50
N GLY A 200 -10.30 -0.83 -19.60
CA GLY A 200 -9.01 -0.55 -20.20
C GLY A 200 -8.13 0.40 -19.39
N HIS A 201 -8.16 0.27 -18.06
CA HIS A 201 -7.39 1.11 -17.13
C HIS A 201 -7.79 2.59 -17.21
N GLN A 202 -9.10 2.82 -17.30
CA GLN A 202 -9.71 4.14 -17.28
C GLN A 202 -10.75 4.22 -16.16
N VAL A 203 -11.08 5.44 -15.74
CA VAL A 203 -12.19 5.68 -14.82
C VAL A 203 -13.48 5.15 -15.48
N PRO A 204 -14.15 4.14 -14.89
CA PRO A 204 -15.37 3.57 -15.48
C PRO A 204 -16.43 4.66 -15.70
N PRO A 205 -17.28 4.54 -16.74
CA PRO A 205 -18.35 5.49 -17.04
C PRO A 205 -19.55 5.34 -16.09
N TYR A 206 -19.27 5.18 -14.79
CA TYR A 206 -20.26 5.17 -13.72
C TYR A 206 -20.37 6.57 -13.14
N ARG A 207 -21.58 7.15 -13.17
CA ARG A 207 -21.83 8.52 -12.70
C ARG A 207 -21.30 8.74 -11.27
N GLU A 208 -21.49 7.76 -10.39
CA GLU A 208 -20.96 7.77 -9.02
C GLU A 208 -19.43 7.90 -9.03
N THR A 209 -18.74 7.04 -9.77
CA THR A 209 -17.27 6.99 -9.81
C THR A 209 -16.66 8.21 -10.49
N GLN A 210 -17.24 8.69 -11.59
CA GLN A 210 -16.82 9.92 -12.28
C GLN A 210 -16.94 11.16 -11.37
N THR A 211 -17.89 11.15 -10.43
CA THR A 211 -18.03 12.21 -9.42
C THR A 211 -17.08 11.99 -8.24
N TYR A 212 -16.91 10.73 -7.82
CA TYR A 212 -16.10 10.35 -6.67
C TYR A 212 -14.62 10.70 -6.83
N VAL A 213 -14.02 10.34 -7.96
CA VAL A 213 -12.58 10.52 -8.23
C VAL A 213 -12.11 11.98 -8.05
N PRO A 214 -12.71 12.99 -8.72
CA PRO A 214 -12.25 14.37 -8.56
C PRO A 214 -12.44 14.89 -7.12
N LEU A 215 -13.49 14.47 -6.41
CA LEU A 215 -13.72 14.88 -5.02
C LEU A 215 -12.64 14.33 -4.07
N VAL A 216 -12.20 13.08 -4.27
CA VAL A 216 -11.09 12.51 -3.49
C VAL A 216 -9.78 13.25 -3.77
N LEU A 217 -9.48 13.53 -5.04
CA LEU A 217 -8.26 14.24 -5.40
C LEU A 217 -8.24 15.69 -4.87
N GLN A 218 -9.39 16.38 -4.93
CA GLN A 218 -9.54 17.70 -4.32
C GLN A 218 -9.36 17.64 -2.79
N ALA A 219 -9.96 16.64 -2.12
CA ALA A 219 -9.80 16.47 -0.68
C ALA A 219 -8.35 16.16 -0.30
N ARG A 220 -7.64 15.35 -1.09
CA ARG A 220 -6.20 15.08 -0.92
C ARG A 220 -5.39 16.37 -1.00
N GLU A 221 -5.63 17.17 -2.04
CA GLU A 221 -4.93 18.44 -2.23
C GLU A 221 -5.16 19.40 -1.05
N ALA A 222 -6.40 19.49 -0.54
CA ALA A 222 -6.70 20.29 0.65
C ALA A 222 -5.91 19.82 1.89
N PHE A 223 -5.70 18.50 2.07
CA PHE A 223 -4.87 17.98 3.16
C PHE A 223 -3.38 18.31 2.96
N LEU A 224 -2.86 18.26 1.73
CA LEU A 224 -1.47 18.63 1.43
C LEU A 224 -1.20 20.12 1.68
N GLN A 225 -2.15 20.99 1.29
CA GLN A 225 -2.05 22.43 1.51
C GLN A 225 -2.09 22.77 2.99
N CYS A 226 -2.96 22.12 3.75
CA CYS A 226 -3.07 22.32 5.18
C CYS A 226 -1.83 21.84 5.95
N GLN A 227 -1.03 20.93 5.39
CA GLN A 227 0.28 20.56 5.95
C GLN A 227 1.34 21.68 5.81
N SER A 228 1.15 22.59 4.86
CA SER A 228 2.13 23.63 4.51
C SER A 228 1.94 24.94 5.30
N LEU A 229 0.92 24.99 6.17
CA LEU A 229 0.60 26.08 7.09
C LEU A 229 1.22 25.80 8.47
#